data_AF-A0A5D6XNA5-F1
#
_entry.id   AF-A0A5D6XNA5-F1
#
_cell.length_a   1.000
_cell.length_b   1.000
_cell.length_c   1.000
_cell.angle_alpha   90.00
_cell.angle_beta   90.00
_cell.angle_gamma   90.00
#
_symmetry.space_group_name_H-M   'P 1'
#
loop_
_entity.id
_entity.type
_entity.pdbx_description
1 polymer ?
#
loop_
_entity_poly.entity_id
_entity_poly.type
_entity_poly.pdbx_seq_one_letter_code
_entity_poly.pdbx_strand_id
1 'polypeptide(L)'
;MPTIPRFRVTQDAAWIFVHVHVPFVRVGDMEFDVDGTHFSFYCKPFLLKLQFPHEVVDDELAKAVYDPNEENGTIVVHLLKKEPGLEFPDLDLLTKLLQPKDLKLDLGLHASRAAPLIEVLHSDATAANGDDEDASAASVGAQSPLQPPLNAAEPLAGTAAARRAPTSASLLDLEARIAEPEPPTVLITDLKPTYGFNNAYADFFRVWHGQVSEIVSLPDPERTPAEQRRVLREAAEDEQFDVERYLLDFLNKDDDMYYDLAMAYEPFWRQYPVVTPRAESLAAPSPAQQKPLIVEVVDADDAAASGDVSARLGALALSDALPAPPAAAAPPADIFTDADRELLRRLPRKEFLVAREHEAVILGGLVDILVGFTYDHMTTQGDSGVESTWTASIVSPTLAWLDTTGDLAAVVRTAVRRILAFPFLRQYELALHVVRETAALLRRGKRVVLRALLALHRVVDKSETQYLLNPLYVQDYCIWVQSASDDVLARLGEQLARRVAAFQKADTGWALDELERSLFEKETDAAASSDDDASSDESDESDESDDSEEEDDDDEEEPAAAPPATLPGVVATQ
;
A
#
# COMPACT_ATOMS: atom_id res chain seq x y z
N MET A 1 -16.32 24.67 16.27
CA MET A 1 -16.20 24.22 14.86
C MET A 1 -17.27 23.18 14.60
N PRO A 2 -17.88 23.11 13.41
CA PRO A 2 -18.83 22.06 13.10
C PRO A 2 -18.14 20.69 13.11
N THR A 3 -18.83 19.67 13.61
CA THR A 3 -18.31 18.29 13.69
C THR A 3 -18.79 17.50 12.48
N ILE A 4 -17.96 16.60 11.94
CA ILE A 4 -18.40 15.71 10.86
C ILE A 4 -19.18 14.55 11.51
N PRO A 5 -20.45 14.31 11.14
CA PRO A 5 -21.24 13.20 11.68
C PRO A 5 -20.69 11.86 11.18
N ARG A 6 -21.01 10.76 11.89
CA ARG A 6 -20.78 9.41 11.36
C ARG A 6 -21.74 9.23 10.18
N PHE A 7 -21.24 8.79 9.02
CA PHE A 7 -22.09 8.58 7.86
C PHE A 7 -21.73 7.31 7.09
N ARG A 8 -22.69 6.79 6.33
CA ARG A 8 -22.57 5.66 5.41
C ARG A 8 -23.33 6.01 4.14
N VAL A 9 -22.77 5.65 2.99
CA VAL A 9 -23.43 5.85 1.70
C VAL A 9 -23.72 4.48 1.07
N THR A 10 -24.97 4.25 0.68
CA THR A 10 -25.40 3.07 -0.08
C THR A 10 -26.13 3.51 -1.34
N GLN A 11 -26.33 2.59 -2.29
CA GLN A 11 -27.00 2.90 -3.55
C GLN A 11 -27.84 1.73 -4.05
N ASP A 12 -28.89 2.07 -4.78
CA ASP A 12 -29.70 1.16 -5.60
C ASP A 12 -29.56 1.54 -7.08
N ALA A 13 -30.31 0.89 -7.98
CA ALA A 13 -30.32 1.24 -9.40
C ALA A 13 -30.71 2.72 -9.65
N ALA A 14 -31.64 3.27 -8.88
CA ALA A 14 -32.16 4.63 -9.09
C ALA A 14 -31.74 5.66 -8.03
N TRP A 15 -31.43 5.23 -6.81
CA TRP A 15 -31.25 6.11 -5.66
C TRP A 15 -29.88 5.94 -4.99
N ILE A 16 -29.45 6.98 -4.29
CA ILE A 16 -28.33 6.98 -3.35
C ILE A 16 -28.90 7.32 -1.98
N PHE A 17 -28.51 6.56 -0.97
CA PHE A 17 -28.93 6.76 0.41
C PHE A 17 -27.72 7.20 1.22
N VAL A 18 -27.79 8.43 1.74
CA VAL A 18 -26.78 8.95 2.67
C VAL A 18 -27.34 8.82 4.08
N HIS A 19 -26.84 7.81 4.80
CA HIS A 19 -27.15 7.58 6.20
C HIS A 19 -26.25 8.47 7.04
N VAL A 20 -26.82 9.45 7.72
CA VAL A 20 -26.12 10.40 8.58
C VAL A 20 -26.55 10.15 10.02
N HIS A 21 -25.64 9.66 10.85
CA HIS A 21 -25.89 9.44 12.25
C HIS A 21 -25.72 10.75 13.03
N VAL A 22 -26.82 11.23 13.60
CA VAL A 22 -26.98 12.54 14.22
C VAL A 22 -27.70 12.36 15.57
N PRO A 23 -27.01 11.93 16.63
CA PRO A 23 -27.63 11.59 17.89
C PRO A 23 -28.10 12.84 18.65
N PHE A 24 -29.26 12.75 19.29
CA PHE A 24 -29.83 13.79 20.17
C PHE A 24 -30.09 15.16 19.51
N VAL A 25 -30.31 15.20 18.18
CA VAL A 25 -30.56 16.45 17.46
C VAL A 25 -32.04 16.70 17.22
N ARG A 26 -32.41 17.99 17.22
CA ARG A 26 -33.73 18.46 16.81
C ARG A 26 -33.76 18.54 15.29
N VAL A 27 -34.52 17.65 14.65
CA VAL A 27 -34.66 17.56 13.18
C VAL A 27 -35.18 18.85 12.53
N GLY A 28 -35.80 19.75 13.31
CA GLY A 28 -36.34 21.02 12.80
C GLY A 28 -35.30 21.98 12.20
N ASP A 29 -34.02 21.85 12.55
CA ASP A 29 -32.92 22.69 12.04
C ASP A 29 -32.05 21.94 11.00
N MET A 30 -32.63 20.96 10.30
CA MET A 30 -31.93 20.18 9.28
C MET A 30 -32.09 20.81 7.89
N GLU A 31 -30.97 21.04 7.22
CA GLU A 31 -30.92 21.56 5.85
C GLU A 31 -29.95 20.69 5.02
N PHE A 32 -30.31 20.39 3.77
CA PHE A 32 -29.38 19.81 2.82
C PHE A 32 -29.54 20.48 1.46
N ASP A 33 -28.47 20.48 0.68
CA ASP A 33 -28.35 21.10 -0.63
C ASP A 33 -27.60 20.14 -1.56
N VAL A 34 -28.07 20.04 -2.80
CA VAL A 34 -27.55 19.13 -3.82
C VAL A 34 -27.24 19.96 -5.08
N ASP A 35 -25.95 20.07 -5.42
CA ASP A 35 -25.49 20.78 -6.60
C ASP A 35 -24.68 19.85 -7.51
N GLY A 36 -25.41 19.15 -8.40
CA GLY A 36 -24.84 18.22 -9.38
C GLY A 36 -24.06 17.08 -8.71
N THR A 37 -22.74 17.23 -8.57
CA THR A 37 -21.90 16.25 -7.87
C THR A 37 -21.74 16.52 -6.37
N HIS A 38 -22.13 17.70 -5.89
CA HIS A 38 -21.91 18.12 -4.51
C HIS A 38 -23.15 17.89 -3.66
N PHE A 39 -22.93 17.41 -2.45
CA PHE A 39 -23.97 17.25 -1.44
C PHE A 39 -23.50 17.91 -0.15
N SER A 40 -24.28 18.84 0.36
CA SER A 40 -24.02 19.51 1.64
C SER A 40 -25.18 19.23 2.58
N PHE A 41 -24.89 18.71 3.77
CA PHE A 41 -25.84 18.46 4.83
C PHE A 41 -25.41 19.22 6.08
N TYR A 42 -26.34 19.99 6.64
CA TYR A 42 -26.15 20.77 7.83
C TYR A 42 -27.25 20.48 8.84
N CYS A 43 -26.85 20.13 10.06
CA CYS A 43 -27.76 19.90 11.16
C CYS A 43 -27.00 20.14 12.46
N LYS A 44 -27.22 21.29 13.11
CA LYS A 44 -26.36 21.79 14.21
C LYS A 44 -26.11 20.71 15.29
N PRO A 45 -24.83 20.45 15.69
CA PRO A 45 -23.58 21.10 15.29
C PRO A 45 -22.86 20.43 14.09
N PHE A 46 -23.53 19.52 13.37
CA PHE A 46 -22.95 18.69 12.33
C PHE A 46 -22.96 19.38 10.95
N LEU A 47 -21.85 19.24 10.23
CA LEU A 47 -21.71 19.64 8.83
C LEU A 47 -21.04 18.51 8.06
N LEU A 48 -21.71 18.03 7.02
CA LEU A 48 -21.20 17.01 6.11
C LEU A 48 -21.21 17.57 4.70
N LYS A 49 -20.06 17.53 4.04
CA LYS A 49 -19.92 17.90 2.63
C LYS A 49 -19.34 16.70 1.89
N LEU A 50 -20.07 16.19 0.93
CA LEU A 50 -19.68 15.07 0.09
C LEU A 50 -19.60 15.51 -1.37
N GLN A 51 -18.73 14.84 -2.11
CA GLN A 51 -18.68 14.94 -3.55
C GLN A 51 -18.76 13.56 -4.17
N PHE A 52 -19.78 13.37 -5.00
CA PHE A 52 -20.03 12.12 -5.69
C PHE A 52 -19.22 12.00 -6.99
N PRO A 53 -18.95 10.77 -7.46
CA PRO A 53 -18.34 10.53 -8.77
C PRO A 53 -19.19 11.00 -9.95
N HIS A 54 -20.52 10.87 -9.85
CA HIS A 54 -21.48 11.25 -10.89
C HIS A 54 -22.52 12.21 -10.33
N GLU A 55 -23.29 12.83 -11.23
CA GLU A 55 -24.31 13.82 -10.87
C GLU A 55 -25.55 13.16 -10.24
N VAL A 56 -25.99 13.76 -9.14
CA VAL A 56 -27.28 13.52 -8.49
C VAL A 56 -28.21 14.68 -8.79
N VAL A 57 -29.50 14.39 -8.87
CA VAL A 57 -30.53 15.39 -9.17
C VAL A 57 -31.19 15.81 -7.87
N ASP A 58 -31.24 17.12 -7.65
CA ASP A 58 -32.12 17.72 -6.66
C ASP A 58 -33.53 17.78 -7.23
N ASP A 59 -34.39 16.86 -6.82
CA ASP A 59 -35.80 16.81 -7.21
C ASP A 59 -36.66 16.98 -5.96
N GLU A 60 -37.91 17.44 -6.10
CA GLU A 60 -38.87 17.59 -4.98
C GLU A 60 -39.18 16.25 -4.27
N LEU A 61 -38.70 15.14 -4.83
CA LEU A 61 -38.75 13.79 -4.29
C LEU A 61 -37.57 13.42 -3.36
N ALA A 62 -36.54 14.28 -3.24
CA ALA A 62 -35.44 14.07 -2.31
C ALA A 62 -35.97 14.08 -0.87
N LYS A 63 -36.05 12.89 -0.27
CA LYS A 63 -36.66 12.70 1.04
C LYS A 63 -35.58 12.42 2.09
N ALA A 64 -35.58 13.19 3.16
CA ALA A 64 -34.86 12.84 4.38
C ALA A 64 -35.82 12.13 5.35
N VAL A 65 -35.50 10.88 5.70
CA VAL A 65 -36.24 10.11 6.69
C VAL A 65 -35.42 10.08 7.97
N TYR A 66 -36.01 10.48 9.09
CA TYR A 66 -35.37 10.38 10.40
C TYR A 66 -35.86 9.15 11.14
N ASP A 67 -34.92 8.29 11.53
CA ASP A 67 -35.15 7.09 12.31
C ASP A 67 -34.54 7.29 13.72
N PRO A 68 -35.37 7.61 14.74
CA PRO A 68 -34.90 7.87 16.10
C PRO A 68 -34.36 6.63 16.82
N ASN A 69 -34.80 5.45 16.39
CA ASN A 69 -34.48 4.17 17.03
C ASN A 69 -33.19 3.54 16.49
N GLU A 70 -32.78 3.91 15.28
CA GLU A 70 -31.57 3.37 14.65
C GLU A 70 -30.34 4.17 15.11
N GLU A 71 -29.43 3.48 15.81
CA GLU A 71 -28.19 4.04 16.38
C GLU A 71 -28.37 5.24 17.34
N ASN A 72 -29.56 5.51 17.88
CA ASN A 72 -29.91 6.71 18.67
C ASN A 72 -30.11 8.00 17.84
N GLY A 73 -30.46 7.87 16.57
CA GLY A 73 -30.86 8.98 15.70
C GLY A 73 -30.06 8.97 14.40
N THR A 74 -30.66 8.43 13.34
CA THR A 74 -30.06 8.38 12.00
C THR A 74 -30.99 9.05 11.00
N ILE A 75 -30.43 9.92 10.16
CA ILE A 75 -31.13 10.60 9.08
C ILE A 75 -30.69 9.97 7.76
N VAL A 76 -31.63 9.38 7.03
CA VAL A 76 -31.39 8.79 5.72
C VAL A 76 -31.87 9.75 4.63
N VAL A 77 -30.93 10.38 3.94
CA VAL A 77 -31.21 11.27 2.81
C VAL A 77 -31.23 10.48 1.52
N HIS A 78 -32.36 10.53 0.81
CA HIS A 78 -32.58 9.83 -0.45
C HIS A 78 -32.31 10.80 -1.61
N LEU A 79 -31.27 10.51 -2.39
CA LEU A 79 -30.83 11.32 -3.54
C LEU A 79 -31.09 10.55 -4.84
N LEU A 80 -31.70 11.20 -5.83
CA LEU A 80 -31.97 10.58 -7.12
C LEU A 80 -30.74 10.63 -8.03
N LYS A 81 -30.44 9.53 -8.73
CA LYS A 81 -29.37 9.51 -9.74
C LYS A 81 -29.84 10.20 -11.02
N LYS A 82 -28.96 11.01 -11.64
CA LYS A 82 -29.27 11.63 -12.95
C LYS A 82 -29.50 10.59 -14.05
N GLU A 83 -28.68 9.53 -14.04
CA GLU A 83 -28.81 8.40 -14.96
C GLU A 83 -29.23 7.16 -14.16
N PRO A 84 -30.51 6.75 -14.21
CA PRO A 84 -30.97 5.55 -13.52
C PRO A 84 -30.30 4.31 -14.13
N GLY A 85 -29.77 3.46 -13.26
CA GLY A 85 -28.98 2.28 -13.61
C GLY A 85 -27.46 2.52 -13.59
N LEU A 86 -27.00 3.77 -13.50
CA LEU A 86 -25.57 4.07 -13.36
C LEU A 86 -25.08 3.76 -11.94
N GLU A 87 -24.08 2.89 -11.83
CA GLU A 87 -23.45 2.58 -10.55
C GLU A 87 -22.41 3.66 -10.19
N PHE A 88 -22.48 4.18 -8.96
CA PHE A 88 -21.53 5.14 -8.44
C PHE A 88 -20.35 4.36 -7.84
N PRO A 89 -19.13 4.45 -8.41
CA PRO A 89 -17.99 3.72 -7.89
C PRO A 89 -17.52 4.33 -6.56
N ASP A 90 -16.87 3.50 -5.73
CA ASP A 90 -16.11 3.97 -4.56
C ASP A 90 -16.90 4.74 -3.47
N LEU A 91 -18.21 4.47 -3.34
CA LEU A 91 -19.03 5.08 -2.27
C LEU A 91 -18.58 4.68 -0.84
N ASP A 92 -17.83 3.59 -0.74
CA ASP A 92 -17.22 3.08 0.49
C ASP A 92 -15.89 3.75 0.85
N LEU A 93 -15.25 4.46 -0.10
CA LEU A 93 -13.99 5.17 0.11
C LEU A 93 -14.26 6.58 0.66
N LEU A 94 -14.63 6.65 1.95
CA LEU A 94 -15.12 7.87 2.59
C LEU A 94 -14.18 9.08 2.45
N THR A 95 -12.86 8.89 2.48
CA THR A 95 -11.92 10.01 2.34
C THR A 95 -12.02 10.68 0.97
N LYS A 96 -12.28 9.90 -0.08
CA LYS A 96 -12.43 10.39 -1.46
C LYS A 96 -13.74 11.17 -1.64
N LEU A 97 -14.79 10.78 -0.93
CA LEU A 97 -16.07 11.52 -0.93
C LEU A 97 -15.98 12.84 -0.17
N LEU A 98 -15.14 12.91 0.87
CA LEU A 98 -14.95 14.11 1.69
C LEU A 98 -13.99 15.14 1.08
N GLN A 99 -13.23 14.74 0.06
CA GLN A 99 -12.28 15.60 -0.64
C GLN A 99 -13.03 16.51 -1.63
N PRO A 100 -12.82 17.83 -1.59
CA PRO A 100 -13.23 18.70 -2.68
C PRO A 100 -12.31 18.42 -3.87
N LYS A 101 -12.83 17.81 -4.94
CA LYS A 101 -12.18 17.86 -6.24
C LYS A 101 -12.15 19.33 -6.64
N ASP A 102 -10.96 19.87 -6.81
CA ASP A 102 -10.83 21.06 -7.64
C ASP A 102 -11.44 20.71 -9.00
N LEU A 103 -12.34 21.59 -9.46
CA LEU A 103 -12.72 21.63 -10.86
C LEU A 103 -11.42 21.54 -11.63
N LYS A 104 -11.22 20.44 -12.36
CA LYS A 104 -10.26 20.45 -13.46
C LYS A 104 -10.72 21.60 -14.33
N LEU A 105 -10.07 22.77 -14.22
CA LEU A 105 -10.11 23.73 -15.29
C LEU A 105 -9.56 22.93 -16.46
N ASP A 106 -10.46 22.54 -17.34
CA ASP A 106 -10.16 21.96 -18.63
C ASP A 106 -9.42 23.05 -19.41
N LEU A 107 -8.14 23.25 -19.11
CA LEU A 107 -7.19 23.83 -20.05
C LEU A 107 -7.03 22.78 -21.14
N GLY A 108 -8.03 22.75 -22.02
CA GLY A 108 -7.94 22.13 -23.32
C GLY A 108 -6.70 22.67 -24.01
N LEU A 109 -5.62 21.88 -23.94
CA LEU A 109 -4.39 22.04 -24.69
C LEU A 109 -4.68 21.76 -26.17
N HIS A 110 -5.50 22.60 -26.80
CA HIS A 110 -5.57 22.89 -28.23
C HIS A 110 -6.34 24.21 -28.44
N ALA A 111 -5.81 25.31 -27.90
CA ALA A 111 -6.10 26.64 -28.40
C ALA A 111 -4.82 27.48 -28.30
N SER A 112 -4.44 28.06 -29.43
CA SER A 112 -3.27 28.91 -29.63
C SER A 112 -3.07 29.89 -28.46
N ARG A 113 -1.86 29.88 -27.87
CA ARG A 113 -1.36 30.90 -26.95
C ARG A 113 -1.60 32.29 -27.53
N ALA A 114 -2.63 32.99 -27.07
CA ALA A 114 -2.67 34.44 -27.11
C ALA A 114 -2.02 34.94 -25.82
N ALA A 115 -0.94 35.70 -25.95
CA ALA A 115 -0.28 36.37 -24.83
C ALA A 115 -1.27 37.30 -24.11
N PRO A 116 -1.09 37.57 -22.79
CA PRO A 116 -2.00 38.45 -22.07
C PRO A 116 -1.91 39.87 -22.63
N LEU A 117 -3.02 40.37 -23.16
CA LEU A 117 -3.17 41.74 -23.63
C LEU A 117 -3.39 42.64 -22.41
N ILE A 118 -2.38 43.45 -22.09
CA ILE A 118 -2.50 44.52 -21.09
C ILE A 118 -3.35 45.63 -21.72
N GLU A 119 -4.59 45.79 -21.26
CA GLU A 119 -5.40 46.97 -21.58
C GLU A 119 -4.93 48.15 -20.73
N VAL A 120 -4.23 49.08 -21.38
CA VAL A 120 -3.87 50.37 -20.80
C VAL A 120 -5.10 51.27 -20.91
N LEU A 121 -5.73 51.55 -19.77
CA LEU A 121 -6.81 52.52 -19.67
C LEU A 121 -6.23 53.93 -19.84
N HIS A 122 -6.57 54.59 -20.95
CA HIS A 122 -6.31 56.02 -21.15
C HIS A 122 -7.21 56.83 -20.20
N SER A 123 -6.62 57.48 -19.21
CA SER A 123 -7.22 58.59 -18.48
C SER A 123 -6.76 59.89 -19.11
N ASP A 124 -7.65 60.53 -19.86
CA ASP A 124 -7.47 61.91 -20.33
C ASP A 124 -7.83 62.88 -19.21
N ALA A 125 -6.88 63.71 -18.78
CA ALA A 125 -7.11 64.89 -17.97
C ALA A 125 -6.08 65.99 -18.31
N THR A 126 -6.47 66.81 -19.29
CA THR A 126 -6.32 68.27 -19.37
C THR A 126 -5.04 68.94 -18.83
N ALA A 127 -4.21 69.38 -19.77
CA ALA A 127 -3.57 70.70 -19.95
C ALA A 127 -3.08 71.51 -18.72
N ALA A 128 -1.77 71.76 -18.68
CA ALA A 128 -1.17 73.10 -18.52
C ALA A 128 0.34 73.10 -18.85
N ASN A 129 0.72 73.88 -19.88
CA ASN A 129 1.93 74.71 -20.12
C ASN A 129 3.26 74.36 -19.38
N GLY A 130 4.44 74.37 -20.00
CA GLY A 130 4.85 74.85 -21.32
C GLY A 130 6.37 74.68 -21.53
N ASP A 131 6.79 75.07 -22.75
CA ASP A 131 8.10 75.54 -23.22
C ASP A 131 9.25 74.50 -23.30
N ASP A 132 9.57 74.01 -24.52
CA ASP A 132 10.65 74.46 -25.44
C ASP A 132 11.87 73.49 -25.27
N GLU A 133 12.48 72.84 -26.27
CA GLU A 133 13.00 73.29 -27.56
C GLU A 133 13.35 72.07 -28.47
N ASP A 134 13.26 72.29 -29.78
CA ASP A 134 14.06 71.78 -30.90
C ASP A 134 14.02 70.32 -31.43
N ALA A 135 13.22 70.18 -32.49
CA ALA A 135 13.66 70.01 -33.90
C ALA A 135 14.16 68.65 -34.46
N SER A 136 13.33 68.14 -35.38
CA SER A 136 13.63 67.47 -36.67
C SER A 136 14.15 66.01 -36.63
N ALA A 137 13.35 65.03 -37.05
CA ALA A 137 13.16 64.53 -38.44
C ALA A 137 14.44 63.96 -39.08
N ALA A 138 14.48 62.86 -39.82
CA ALA A 138 13.56 61.77 -40.14
C ALA A 138 14.39 60.73 -40.93
N SER A 139 14.09 59.46 -40.73
CA SER A 139 13.87 58.45 -41.79
C SER A 139 15.03 57.82 -42.62
N VAL A 140 14.82 56.50 -42.81
CA VAL A 140 15.09 55.63 -43.99
C VAL A 140 16.48 54.96 -44.13
N GLY A 141 16.46 53.61 -44.08
CA GLY A 141 16.75 52.85 -45.31
C GLY A 141 17.82 51.74 -45.31
N ALA A 142 17.33 50.51 -45.51
CA ALA A 142 17.87 49.48 -46.42
C ALA A 142 19.14 48.66 -46.10
N GLN A 143 18.88 47.38 -45.79
CA GLN A 143 19.37 46.14 -46.43
C GLN A 143 20.83 46.03 -46.97
N SER A 144 21.57 45.06 -46.38
CA SER A 144 22.43 43.97 -46.94
C SER A 144 22.77 43.97 -48.45
N PRO A 145 23.89 43.35 -48.94
CA PRO A 145 24.05 41.88 -48.82
C PRO A 145 25.45 41.21 -49.10
N LEU A 146 25.43 39.86 -49.08
CA LEU A 146 26.23 38.86 -49.85
C LEU A 146 27.55 38.23 -49.31
N GLN A 147 27.50 36.88 -49.25
CA GLN A 147 28.53 35.80 -49.25
C GLN A 147 29.37 35.76 -50.56
N PRO A 148 30.44 34.92 -50.80
CA PRO A 148 30.54 33.45 -50.55
C PRO A 148 32.02 32.89 -50.33
N PRO A 149 32.44 31.63 -50.68
CA PRO A 149 32.72 30.53 -49.72
C PRO A 149 34.04 29.68 -49.95
N LEU A 150 34.16 28.53 -49.23
CA LEU A 150 34.75 27.21 -49.60
C LEU A 150 36.05 26.64 -48.93
N ASN A 151 35.85 25.45 -48.32
CA ASN A 151 36.58 24.16 -48.33
C ASN A 151 37.99 23.89 -47.72
N ALA A 152 37.98 23.01 -46.69
CA ALA A 152 38.57 21.65 -46.60
C ALA A 152 40.08 21.40 -46.34
N ALA A 153 40.34 20.52 -45.34
CA ALA A 153 41.15 19.28 -45.36
C ALA A 153 42.19 19.10 -44.21
N GLU A 154 42.13 17.94 -43.54
CA GLU A 154 43.16 17.34 -42.65
C GLU A 154 44.27 16.61 -43.45
N PRO A 155 45.38 16.13 -42.81
CA PRO A 155 45.47 14.66 -42.52
C PRO A 155 46.38 14.16 -41.33
N LEU A 156 45.94 13.05 -40.70
CA LEU A 156 46.55 11.71 -40.39
C LEU A 156 47.96 11.42 -39.75
N ALA A 157 47.92 10.43 -38.79
CA ALA A 157 48.90 9.39 -38.32
C ALA A 157 50.16 9.79 -37.50
N GLY A 158 50.70 9.06 -36.50
CA GLY A 158 50.46 7.76 -35.83
C GLY A 158 51.80 7.20 -35.29
N THR A 159 51.93 6.63 -34.08
CA THR A 159 52.94 5.60 -33.67
C THR A 159 52.76 5.11 -32.22
N ALA A 160 53.23 3.89 -31.94
CA ALA A 160 52.95 3.05 -30.77
C ALA A 160 54.07 2.96 -29.70
N ALA A 161 53.67 2.42 -28.53
CA ALA A 161 54.43 1.62 -27.54
C ALA A 161 55.57 2.26 -26.70
N ALA A 162 55.45 2.22 -25.36
CA ALA A 162 56.41 1.58 -24.44
C ALA A 162 56.06 1.78 -22.95
N ARG A 163 56.13 0.69 -22.18
CA ARG A 163 56.12 0.61 -20.72
C ARG A 163 57.31 1.36 -20.10
N ARG A 164 57.11 2.05 -18.97
CA ARG A 164 58.17 2.26 -17.96
C ARG A 164 57.57 2.48 -16.55
N ALA A 165 58.10 1.72 -15.59
CA ALA A 165 57.71 1.70 -14.18
C ALA A 165 58.05 3.02 -13.44
N PRO A 166 57.33 3.35 -12.35
CA PRO A 166 57.72 4.47 -11.49
C PRO A 166 58.83 4.04 -10.52
N THR A 167 59.95 4.76 -10.57
CA THR A 167 60.99 4.73 -9.56
C THR A 167 60.59 5.63 -8.38
N SER A 168 60.60 5.02 -7.20
CA SER A 168 60.69 5.61 -5.84
C SER A 168 60.73 7.14 -5.74
N ALA A 169 59.60 7.72 -5.33
CA ALA A 169 59.57 9.05 -4.71
C ALA A 169 59.14 8.91 -3.25
N SER A 170 59.87 9.64 -2.42
CA SER A 170 60.04 9.52 -0.97
C SER A 170 58.76 9.69 -0.15
N LEU A 171 58.72 9.04 1.00
CA LEU A 171 57.72 9.11 2.07
C LEU A 171 57.65 10.49 2.78
N LEU A 172 58.26 11.52 2.18
CA LEU A 172 58.41 12.87 2.75
C LEU A 172 57.60 13.95 2.00
N ASP A 173 56.94 13.60 0.90
CA ASP A 173 56.01 14.51 0.20
C ASP A 173 54.56 14.40 0.68
N LEU A 174 54.26 13.49 1.62
CA LEU A 174 52.91 13.23 2.13
C LEU A 174 52.54 14.06 3.38
N GLU A 175 53.51 14.71 4.04
CA GLU A 175 53.29 15.42 5.32
C GLU A 175 53.20 16.95 5.20
N ALA A 176 53.27 17.53 3.99
CA ALA A 176 53.32 18.99 3.80
C ALA A 176 52.13 19.59 3.01
N ARG A 177 50.95 18.94 3.01
CA ARG A 177 49.74 19.47 2.35
C ARG A 177 48.50 19.50 3.25
N ILE A 178 48.69 19.86 4.52
CA ILE A 178 47.58 20.27 5.38
C ILE A 178 47.48 21.80 5.36
N ALA A 179 46.33 22.27 4.85
CA ALA A 179 45.66 23.55 5.05
C ALA A 179 46.15 24.82 4.30
N GLU A 180 45.46 25.13 3.19
CA GLU A 180 44.79 26.44 3.05
C GLU A 180 43.34 26.20 2.55
N PRO A 181 42.29 26.69 3.24
CA PRO A 181 40.93 26.63 2.73
C PRO A 181 40.68 27.79 1.75
N GLU A 182 40.39 27.44 0.49
CA GLU A 182 39.89 28.39 -0.50
C GLU A 182 38.52 28.97 -0.08
N PRO A 183 38.19 30.22 -0.47
CA PRO A 183 36.94 30.85 -0.07
C PRO A 183 35.72 30.04 -0.55
N PRO A 184 34.63 29.98 0.23
CA PRO A 184 33.50 29.13 -0.09
C PRO A 184 32.84 29.63 -1.37
N THR A 185 33.05 28.88 -2.45
CA THR A 185 32.09 28.88 -3.56
C THR A 185 30.81 28.30 -2.95
N VAL A 186 29.78 29.12 -2.82
CA VAL A 186 28.48 28.70 -2.28
C VAL A 186 27.86 27.72 -3.28
N LEU A 187 28.21 26.45 -3.13
CA LEU A 187 27.47 25.35 -3.72
C LEU A 187 26.15 25.28 -2.93
N ILE A 188 25.05 25.49 -3.63
CA ILE A 188 23.71 25.19 -3.11
C ILE A 188 23.59 23.66 -3.09
N THR A 189 24.26 22.96 -2.16
CA THR A 189 24.20 21.48 -2.08
C THR A 189 24.21 20.92 -0.66
N ASP A 190 23.79 21.69 0.35
CA ASP A 190 23.33 21.09 1.62
C ASP A 190 21.84 20.78 1.53
N LEU A 191 21.46 19.93 0.56
CA LEU A 191 20.08 19.41 0.51
C LEU A 191 19.90 18.46 1.68
N LYS A 192 19.10 18.89 2.65
CA LYS A 192 18.77 18.11 3.83
C LYS A 192 18.14 16.76 3.39
N PRO A 193 18.59 15.61 3.94
CA PRO A 193 17.98 14.32 3.65
C PRO A 193 16.49 14.33 3.96
N THR A 194 15.70 13.89 2.99
CA THR A 194 14.26 13.70 3.12
C THR A 194 13.94 12.21 3.31
N TYR A 195 12.76 11.91 3.84
CA TYR A 195 12.26 10.56 4.07
C TYR A 195 10.73 10.58 4.25
N GLY A 196 10.13 9.44 4.61
CA GLY A 196 8.69 9.30 4.75
C GLY A 196 7.99 9.08 3.40
N PHE A 197 6.66 9.07 3.42
CA PHE A 197 5.88 8.87 2.19
C PHE A 197 6.28 9.89 1.10
N ASN A 198 6.66 9.38 -0.07
CA ASN A 198 7.14 10.18 -1.21
C ASN A 198 8.23 11.21 -0.86
N ASN A 199 9.09 10.91 0.12
CA ASN A 199 10.13 11.82 0.62
C ASN A 199 9.60 13.20 1.07
N ALA A 200 8.36 13.25 1.58
CA ALA A 200 7.70 14.50 1.94
C ALA A 200 8.16 15.10 3.28
N TYR A 201 8.91 14.34 4.09
CA TYR A 201 9.28 14.73 5.45
C TYR A 201 10.79 14.96 5.59
N ALA A 202 11.16 15.92 6.45
CA ALA A 202 12.51 16.21 6.91
C ALA A 202 12.41 16.88 8.29
N ASP A 203 13.41 16.76 9.17
CA ASP A 203 13.38 17.30 10.55
C ASP A 203 12.28 16.70 11.45
N PHE A 204 11.64 15.60 11.04
CA PHE A 204 10.53 15.00 11.78
C PHE A 204 10.95 14.51 13.17
N PHE A 205 12.13 13.90 13.30
CA PHE A 205 12.61 13.35 14.58
C PHE A 205 13.31 14.39 15.46
N ARG A 206 13.58 15.59 14.95
CA ARG A 206 14.35 16.61 15.69
C ARG A 206 13.63 17.16 16.92
N VAL A 207 12.30 17.19 16.87
CA VAL A 207 11.45 17.68 17.97
C VAL A 207 11.19 16.57 19.00
N TRP A 208 11.51 15.31 18.65
CA TRP A 208 11.31 14.18 19.56
C TRP A 208 12.36 14.20 20.67
N HIS A 209 11.89 14.10 21.91
CA HIS A 209 12.75 14.09 23.11
C HIS A 209 13.15 12.68 23.57
N GLY A 210 12.56 11.63 22.98
CA GLY A 210 12.92 10.23 23.25
C GLY A 210 14.06 9.73 22.37
N GLN A 211 14.44 8.46 22.56
CA GLN A 211 15.46 7.83 21.73
C GLN A 211 14.88 7.42 20.38
N VAL A 212 15.44 7.94 19.29
CA VAL A 212 14.99 7.62 17.92
C VAL A 212 15.19 6.13 17.60
N SER A 213 16.18 5.49 18.23
CA SER A 213 16.45 4.05 18.14
C SER A 213 15.30 3.16 18.63
N GLU A 214 14.40 3.67 19.46
CA GLU A 214 13.20 2.94 19.89
C GLU A 214 12.11 2.92 18.81
N ILE A 215 12.21 3.80 17.81
CA ILE A 215 11.23 3.95 16.72
C ILE A 215 11.75 3.27 15.45
N VAL A 216 12.98 3.61 15.07
CA VAL A 216 13.65 3.17 13.83
C VAL A 216 15.02 2.61 14.15
N SER A 217 15.49 1.65 13.36
CA SER A 217 16.84 1.06 13.52
C SER A 217 17.95 1.97 13.00
N LEU A 218 17.64 2.99 12.21
CA LEU A 218 18.61 3.94 11.67
C LEU A 218 19.11 4.90 12.77
N PRO A 219 20.43 4.97 13.06
CA PRO A 219 20.95 5.81 14.15
C PRO A 219 20.67 7.31 13.97
N ASP A 220 20.93 7.84 12.77
CA ASP A 220 20.81 9.27 12.46
C ASP A 220 19.94 9.51 11.20
N PRO A 221 18.60 9.51 11.31
CA PRO A 221 17.70 9.68 10.15
C PRO A 221 17.81 11.06 9.48
N GLU A 222 18.18 12.10 10.24
CA GLU A 222 18.24 13.49 9.77
C GLU A 222 19.47 13.81 8.92
N ARG A 223 20.53 12.99 9.01
CA ARG A 223 21.82 13.27 8.37
C ARG A 223 22.21 12.21 7.34
N THR A 224 21.56 11.04 7.38
CA THR A 224 21.90 9.92 6.51
C THR A 224 21.09 10.00 5.20
N PRO A 225 21.74 10.15 4.03
CA PRO A 225 21.07 10.11 2.73
C PRO A 225 20.59 8.69 2.38
N ALA A 226 19.61 8.58 1.47
CA ALA A 226 18.96 7.30 1.14
C ALA A 226 19.93 6.18 0.71
N GLU A 227 20.95 6.49 -0.11
CA GLU A 227 21.95 5.51 -0.53
C GLU A 227 22.76 4.96 0.64
N GLN A 228 23.16 5.84 1.57
CA GLN A 228 23.92 5.43 2.76
C GLN A 228 23.05 4.62 3.73
N ARG A 229 21.73 4.92 3.83
CA ARG A 229 20.80 4.10 4.63
C ARG A 229 20.78 2.66 4.15
N ARG A 230 20.78 2.44 2.83
CA ARG A 230 20.81 1.09 2.26
C ARG A 230 22.08 0.33 2.63
N VAL A 231 23.24 0.96 2.50
CA VAL A 231 24.53 0.35 2.84
C VAL A 231 24.59 -0.02 4.32
N LEU A 232 24.15 0.87 5.19
CA LEU A 232 24.09 0.61 6.63
C LEU A 232 23.08 -0.50 6.99
N ARG A 233 21.93 -0.53 6.31
CA ARG A 233 20.91 -1.57 6.47
C ARG A 233 21.46 -2.94 6.08
N GLU A 234 22.08 -3.06 4.92
CA GLU A 234 22.64 -4.33 4.42
C GLU A 234 23.74 -4.84 5.37
N ALA A 235 24.63 -3.96 5.84
CA ALA A 235 25.64 -4.32 6.82
C ALA A 235 25.04 -4.77 8.16
N ALA A 236 23.99 -4.09 8.65
CA ALA A 236 23.30 -4.49 9.87
C ALA A 236 22.54 -5.82 9.70
N GLU A 237 21.97 -6.09 8.52
CA GLU A 237 21.34 -7.37 8.22
C GLU A 237 22.37 -8.52 8.20
N ASP A 238 23.56 -8.29 7.67
CA ASP A 238 24.66 -9.27 7.72
C ASP A 238 25.15 -9.52 9.15
N GLU A 239 25.20 -8.50 10.00
CA GLU A 239 25.61 -8.62 11.41
C GLU A 239 24.54 -9.34 12.27
N GLN A 240 23.26 -9.10 11.99
CA GLN A 240 22.15 -9.66 12.77
C GLN A 240 21.76 -11.08 12.35
N PHE A 241 22.24 -11.55 11.18
CA PHE A 241 21.99 -12.91 10.73
C PHE A 241 22.78 -13.91 11.57
N ASP A 242 22.06 -14.65 12.40
CA ASP A 242 22.61 -15.72 13.23
C ASP A 242 22.46 -17.08 12.52
N VAL A 243 23.60 -17.63 12.10
CA VAL A 243 23.69 -18.92 11.40
C VAL A 243 23.22 -20.07 12.29
N GLU A 244 23.59 -20.08 13.56
CA GLU A 244 23.22 -21.17 14.48
C GLU A 244 21.71 -21.18 14.71
N ARG A 245 21.14 -20.00 14.94
CA ARG A 245 19.68 -19.87 15.11
C ARG A 245 18.92 -20.29 13.85
N TYR A 246 19.38 -19.90 12.66
CA TYR A 246 18.77 -20.33 11.40
C TYR A 246 18.78 -21.86 11.25
N LEU A 247 19.92 -22.50 11.53
CA LEU A 247 20.05 -23.96 11.41
C LEU A 247 19.19 -24.71 12.44
N LEU A 248 19.04 -24.18 13.66
CA LEU A 248 18.12 -24.73 14.65
C LEU A 248 16.66 -24.66 14.19
N ASP A 249 16.24 -23.52 13.64
CA ASP A 249 14.87 -23.35 13.13
C ASP A 249 14.63 -24.21 11.86
N PHE A 250 15.68 -24.50 11.08
CA PHE A 250 15.63 -25.42 9.94
C PHE A 250 15.49 -26.88 10.37
N LEU A 251 16.24 -27.31 11.39
CA LEU A 251 16.18 -28.70 11.90
C LEU A 251 14.87 -28.99 12.62
N ASN A 252 14.40 -28.05 13.46
CA ASN A 252 13.18 -28.22 14.25
C ASN A 252 11.89 -27.91 13.47
N LYS A 253 11.98 -27.70 12.16
CA LYS A 253 10.85 -27.29 11.32
C LYS A 253 9.65 -28.25 11.43
N ASP A 254 9.91 -29.55 11.51
CA ASP A 254 8.86 -30.57 11.54
C ASP A 254 8.24 -30.74 12.95
N ASP A 255 8.88 -30.20 13.99
CA ASP A 255 8.44 -30.29 15.39
C ASP A 255 7.88 -28.94 15.94
N ASP A 256 8.06 -27.84 15.21
CA ASP A 256 7.61 -26.51 15.62
C ASP A 256 6.11 -26.30 15.32
N MET A 257 5.29 -26.50 16.35
CA MET A 257 3.85 -26.27 16.31
C MET A 257 3.47 -24.85 15.84
N TYR A 258 4.26 -23.82 16.16
CA TYR A 258 3.94 -22.44 15.74
C TYR A 258 4.17 -22.24 14.25
N TYR A 259 5.22 -22.88 13.70
CA TYR A 259 5.48 -22.88 12.26
C TYR A 259 4.34 -23.56 11.49
N ASP A 260 3.87 -24.72 11.94
CA ASP A 260 2.75 -25.43 11.31
C ASP A 260 1.45 -24.61 11.33
N LEU A 261 1.17 -23.97 12.48
CA LEU A 261 0.02 -23.08 12.61
C LEU A 261 0.11 -21.89 11.64
N ALA A 262 1.28 -21.27 11.51
CA ALA A 262 1.49 -20.16 10.59
C ALA A 262 1.34 -20.57 9.11
N MET A 263 1.79 -21.77 8.74
CA MET A 263 1.67 -22.32 7.39
C MET A 263 0.24 -22.78 7.06
N ALA A 264 -0.52 -23.26 8.04
CA ALA A 264 -1.90 -23.69 7.86
C ALA A 264 -2.92 -22.53 7.92
N TYR A 265 -2.53 -21.39 8.48
CA TYR A 265 -3.42 -20.26 8.68
C TYR A 265 -3.95 -19.69 7.36
N GLU A 266 -5.27 -19.51 7.27
CA GLU A 266 -5.92 -18.88 6.12
C GLU A 266 -6.25 -17.41 6.41
N PRO A 267 -5.57 -16.47 5.76
CA PRO A 267 -5.77 -15.05 6.04
C PRO A 267 -7.07 -14.53 5.43
N PHE A 268 -7.62 -13.46 6.04
CA PHE A 268 -8.93 -12.92 5.68
C PHE A 268 -9.05 -12.49 4.21
N TRP A 269 -7.95 -12.16 3.51
CA TRP A 269 -8.03 -11.73 2.12
C TRP A 269 -8.39 -12.85 1.14
N ARG A 270 -8.22 -14.12 1.53
CA ARG A 270 -8.59 -15.27 0.69
C ARG A 270 -10.10 -15.34 0.43
N GLN A 271 -10.92 -14.81 1.33
CA GLN A 271 -12.38 -14.80 1.19
C GLN A 271 -12.89 -13.88 0.07
N TYR A 272 -12.04 -12.96 -0.42
CA TYR A 272 -12.41 -12.03 -1.48
C TYR A 272 -11.98 -12.54 -2.86
N PRO A 273 -12.74 -12.22 -3.93
CA PRO A 273 -12.39 -12.62 -5.29
C PRO A 273 -11.13 -11.87 -5.79
N VAL A 274 -10.39 -12.52 -6.69
CA VAL A 274 -9.28 -11.89 -7.42
C VAL A 274 -9.86 -10.85 -8.37
N VAL A 275 -9.28 -9.65 -8.38
CA VAL A 275 -9.65 -8.62 -9.35
C VAL A 275 -8.95 -8.90 -10.67
N THR A 276 -9.73 -9.25 -11.69
CA THR A 276 -9.22 -9.44 -13.05
C THR A 276 -8.95 -8.08 -13.69
N PRO A 277 -7.76 -7.83 -14.25
CA PRO A 277 -7.47 -6.58 -14.93
C PRO A 277 -8.46 -6.34 -16.09
N ARG A 278 -8.92 -5.09 -16.23
CA ARG A 278 -9.96 -4.72 -17.22
C ARG A 278 -9.60 -5.05 -18.68
N ALA A 279 -8.32 -5.28 -18.99
CA ALA A 279 -7.86 -5.64 -20.32
C ALA A 279 -8.38 -7.00 -20.83
N GLU A 280 -8.74 -7.94 -19.94
CA GLU A 280 -9.23 -9.27 -20.35
C GLU A 280 -10.76 -9.31 -20.57
N SER A 281 -11.53 -8.36 -20.01
CA SER A 281 -12.99 -8.34 -20.14
C SER A 281 -13.52 -7.74 -21.45
N LEU A 282 -12.62 -7.14 -22.25
CA LEU A 282 -12.92 -6.64 -23.60
C LEU A 282 -12.49 -7.61 -24.72
N ALA A 283 -12.09 -8.85 -24.38
CA ALA A 283 -11.93 -9.91 -25.37
C ALA A 283 -13.30 -10.31 -25.93
N ALA A 284 -13.79 -9.52 -26.88
CA ALA A 284 -14.90 -9.89 -27.74
C ALA A 284 -14.64 -11.29 -28.33
N PRO A 285 -15.67 -12.15 -28.47
CA PRO A 285 -15.51 -13.40 -29.19
C PRO A 285 -15.00 -13.11 -30.60
N SER A 286 -13.91 -13.78 -30.99
CA SER A 286 -13.32 -13.66 -32.34
C SER A 286 -14.40 -13.81 -33.43
N PRO A 287 -14.37 -13.01 -34.51
CA PRO A 287 -15.35 -13.12 -35.58
C PRO A 287 -15.09 -14.42 -36.36
N ALA A 288 -15.85 -15.46 -36.08
CA ALA A 288 -15.90 -16.65 -36.92
C ALA A 288 -16.51 -16.27 -38.28
N GLN A 289 -15.71 -16.48 -39.32
CA GLN A 289 -15.97 -16.35 -40.75
C GLN A 289 -17.45 -16.54 -41.16
N GLN A 290 -18.13 -15.45 -41.52
CA GLN A 290 -19.33 -15.52 -42.35
C GLN A 290 -18.88 -15.57 -43.82
N LYS A 291 -19.08 -16.74 -44.45
CA LYS A 291 -19.05 -16.88 -45.91
C LYS A 291 -20.19 -16.03 -46.50
N PRO A 292 -19.96 -15.20 -47.54
CA PRO A 292 -21.05 -14.49 -48.18
C PRO A 292 -21.87 -15.48 -49.01
N LEU A 293 -23.15 -15.63 -48.68
CA LEU A 293 -24.11 -16.39 -49.47
C LEU A 293 -24.67 -15.46 -50.56
N ILE A 294 -24.14 -15.58 -51.78
CA ILE A 294 -24.77 -15.01 -52.97
C ILE A 294 -26.03 -15.83 -53.24
N VAL A 295 -27.19 -15.19 -53.17
CA VAL A 295 -28.47 -15.78 -53.56
C VAL A 295 -28.75 -15.35 -54.99
N GLU A 296 -28.64 -16.28 -55.94
CA GLU A 296 -29.20 -16.10 -57.27
C GLU A 296 -30.71 -16.28 -57.21
N VAL A 297 -31.43 -15.28 -57.70
CA VAL A 297 -32.87 -15.30 -57.89
C VAL A 297 -33.14 -16.04 -59.19
N VAL A 298 -33.89 -17.15 -59.12
CA VAL A 298 -34.51 -17.76 -60.29
C VAL A 298 -36.01 -17.84 -60.04
N ASP A 299 -36.75 -17.18 -60.92
CA ASP A 299 -38.20 -17.05 -60.94
C ASP A 299 -38.92 -18.38 -61.28
N ALA A 300 -40.12 -18.47 -60.69
CA ALA A 300 -41.35 -19.18 -61.08
C ALA A 300 -41.32 -20.32 -62.11
N ASP A 301 -41.92 -21.48 -61.76
CA ASP A 301 -43.26 -21.82 -62.27
C ASP A 301 -43.84 -23.16 -61.73
N ASP A 302 -45.09 -23.04 -61.32
CA ASP A 302 -46.26 -23.92 -61.45
C ASP A 302 -46.46 -25.30 -60.77
N ALA A 303 -47.71 -25.41 -60.27
CA ALA A 303 -48.60 -26.55 -60.11
C ALA A 303 -48.45 -27.60 -58.99
N ALA A 304 -49.34 -27.42 -57.99
CA ALA A 304 -50.32 -28.40 -57.49
C ALA A 304 -50.10 -29.10 -56.13
N ALA A 305 -51.22 -29.13 -55.38
CA ALA A 305 -51.58 -30.01 -54.26
C ALA A 305 -51.27 -29.55 -52.81
N SER A 306 -52.28 -28.88 -52.23
CA SER A 306 -52.85 -29.03 -50.88
C SER A 306 -51.93 -29.34 -49.68
N GLY A 307 -51.86 -28.40 -48.74
CA GLY A 307 -51.38 -28.70 -47.38
C GLY A 307 -51.07 -27.46 -46.54
N ASP A 308 -52.12 -26.84 -45.99
CA ASP A 308 -52.14 -26.14 -44.70
C ASP A 308 -51.13 -24.99 -44.42
N VAL A 309 -51.56 -23.76 -44.69
CA VAL A 309 -50.85 -22.52 -44.34
C VAL A 309 -51.10 -22.10 -42.88
N SER A 310 -51.95 -22.81 -42.12
CA SER A 310 -52.23 -22.50 -40.71
C SER A 310 -51.19 -23.08 -39.74
N ALA A 311 -50.36 -24.02 -40.18
CA ALA A 311 -49.33 -24.66 -39.35
C ALA A 311 -48.00 -23.88 -39.29
N ARG A 312 -47.81 -22.84 -40.11
CA ARG A 312 -46.55 -22.08 -40.16
C ARG A 312 -46.58 -20.71 -39.47
N LEU A 313 -47.73 -20.23 -39.00
CA LEU A 313 -47.82 -19.05 -38.14
C LEU A 313 -47.70 -19.37 -36.64
N GLY A 314 -47.76 -20.64 -36.24
CA GLY A 314 -47.62 -21.08 -34.84
C GLY A 314 -46.16 -21.24 -34.35
N ALA A 315 -45.18 -21.04 -35.22
CA ALA A 315 -43.75 -21.23 -34.90
C ALA A 315 -42.99 -19.90 -34.67
N LEU A 316 -43.71 -18.80 -34.40
CA LEU A 316 -43.15 -17.49 -34.03
C LEU A 316 -43.56 -17.06 -32.61
N ALA A 317 -43.86 -18.02 -31.73
CA ALA A 317 -43.97 -17.76 -30.31
C ALA A 317 -42.56 -17.81 -29.69
N LEU A 318 -42.06 -16.62 -29.31
CA LEU A 318 -40.88 -16.39 -28.51
C LEU A 318 -40.90 -17.30 -27.25
N SER A 319 -40.10 -18.37 -27.26
CA SER A 319 -39.79 -19.11 -26.04
C SER A 319 -38.77 -18.30 -25.26
N ASP A 320 -39.32 -17.51 -24.36
CA ASP A 320 -38.68 -16.89 -23.22
C ASP A 320 -38.02 -17.97 -22.35
N ALA A 321 -36.71 -18.09 -22.48
CA ALA A 321 -35.83 -18.77 -21.52
C ALA A 321 -34.44 -18.20 -21.72
N LEU A 322 -34.28 -16.91 -21.40
CA LEU A 322 -32.98 -16.36 -21.06
C LEU A 322 -32.35 -17.29 -20.02
N PRO A 323 -31.12 -17.81 -20.23
CA PRO A 323 -30.40 -18.43 -19.13
C PRO A 323 -30.35 -17.38 -18.02
N ALA A 324 -30.82 -17.77 -16.82
CA ALA A 324 -30.78 -16.92 -15.65
C ALA A 324 -29.39 -16.24 -15.59
N PRO A 325 -29.31 -14.92 -15.37
CA PRO A 325 -28.02 -14.29 -15.13
C PRO A 325 -27.32 -15.11 -14.03
N PRO A 326 -26.02 -15.43 -14.18
CA PRO A 326 -25.29 -16.08 -13.09
C PRO A 326 -25.62 -15.27 -11.85
N ALA A 327 -26.13 -15.96 -10.82
CA ALA A 327 -26.61 -15.38 -9.58
C ALA A 327 -25.76 -14.15 -9.27
N ALA A 328 -26.39 -12.98 -9.33
CA ALA A 328 -25.74 -11.72 -9.00
C ALA A 328 -24.91 -12.00 -7.75
N ALA A 329 -23.59 -11.87 -7.89
CA ALA A 329 -22.67 -12.06 -6.80
C ALA A 329 -23.28 -11.38 -5.58
N ALA A 330 -23.35 -12.11 -4.47
CA ALA A 330 -23.85 -11.59 -3.21
C ALA A 330 -23.35 -10.14 -3.03
N PRO A 331 -24.19 -9.20 -2.52
CA PRO A 331 -23.79 -7.81 -2.35
C PRO A 331 -22.40 -7.80 -1.71
N PRO A 332 -21.47 -6.96 -2.21
CA PRO A 332 -20.07 -7.03 -1.79
C PRO A 332 -20.04 -7.08 -0.27
N ALA A 333 -19.56 -8.20 0.27
CA ALA A 333 -19.44 -8.39 1.70
C ALA A 333 -18.78 -7.14 2.26
N ASP A 334 -19.42 -6.50 3.24
CA ASP A 334 -18.99 -5.21 3.79
C ASP A 334 -17.52 -5.31 4.21
N ILE A 335 -16.61 -4.82 3.34
CA ILE A 335 -15.18 -5.12 3.47
C ILE A 335 -14.65 -4.44 4.73
N PHE A 336 -15.15 -3.23 5.01
CA PHE A 336 -14.73 -2.39 6.11
C PHE A 336 -15.58 -2.61 7.34
N THR A 337 -14.90 -2.90 8.45
CA THR A 337 -15.52 -2.93 9.79
C THR A 337 -15.91 -1.51 10.22
N ASP A 338 -16.73 -1.40 11.26
CA ASP A 338 -17.10 -0.07 11.79
C ASP A 338 -15.89 0.69 12.35
N ALA A 339 -14.90 -0.04 12.88
CA ALA A 339 -13.63 0.55 13.28
C ALA A 339 -12.83 1.06 12.06
N ASP A 340 -12.92 0.42 10.88
CA ASP A 340 -12.28 0.89 9.64
C ASP A 340 -12.90 2.19 9.17
N ARG A 341 -14.23 2.25 9.19
CA ARG A 341 -14.98 3.44 8.79
C ARG A 341 -14.69 4.63 9.69
N GLU A 342 -14.60 4.42 10.99
CA GLU A 342 -14.27 5.48 11.94
C GLU A 342 -12.86 6.03 11.69
N LEU A 343 -11.88 5.15 11.43
CA LEU A 343 -10.52 5.56 11.10
C LEU A 343 -10.47 6.33 9.78
N LEU A 344 -11.15 5.84 8.74
CA LEU A 344 -11.24 6.51 7.44
C LEU A 344 -11.81 7.93 7.54
N ARG A 345 -12.71 8.21 8.48
CA ARG A 345 -13.23 9.58 8.70
C ARG A 345 -12.22 10.52 9.34
N ARG A 346 -11.28 9.99 10.14
CA ARG A 346 -10.25 10.76 10.85
C ARG A 346 -9.03 11.07 9.98
N LEU A 347 -8.82 10.29 8.91
CA LEU A 347 -7.71 10.52 7.99
C LEU A 347 -7.77 11.92 7.36
N PRO A 348 -6.63 12.60 7.18
CA PRO A 348 -6.60 13.91 6.55
C PRO A 348 -7.01 13.82 5.08
N ARG A 349 -7.58 14.92 4.59
CA ARG A 349 -8.05 15.05 3.22
C ARG A 349 -6.90 15.56 2.35
N LYS A 350 -6.02 14.65 1.93
CA LYS A 350 -4.88 14.95 1.05
C LYS A 350 -5.09 14.30 -0.32
N GLU A 351 -4.76 15.04 -1.38
CA GLU A 351 -4.58 14.48 -2.72
C GLU A 351 -3.09 14.37 -3.03
N PHE A 352 -2.68 13.25 -3.62
CA PHE A 352 -1.28 13.00 -3.97
C PHE A 352 -1.08 13.07 -5.48
N LEU A 353 -0.29 14.04 -5.92
CA LEU A 353 0.18 14.15 -7.30
C LEU A 353 1.54 13.47 -7.40
N VAL A 354 1.52 12.18 -7.70
CA VAL A 354 2.74 11.35 -7.78
C VAL A 354 3.31 11.40 -9.19
N ALA A 355 4.58 11.77 -9.31
CA ALA A 355 5.32 11.65 -10.56
C ALA A 355 5.59 10.17 -10.88
N ARG A 356 5.56 9.80 -12.17
CA ARG A 356 5.74 8.40 -12.62
C ARG A 356 7.03 7.74 -12.13
N GLU A 357 8.09 8.53 -11.97
CA GLU A 357 9.38 8.08 -11.45
C GLU A 357 9.31 7.64 -9.97
N HIS A 358 8.51 8.33 -9.16
CA HIS A 358 8.34 8.02 -7.75
C HIS A 358 7.26 6.95 -7.52
N GLU A 359 6.37 6.74 -8.49
CA GLU A 359 5.30 5.74 -8.42
C GLU A 359 5.87 4.33 -8.17
N ALA A 360 6.96 3.96 -8.85
CA ALA A 360 7.61 2.66 -8.63
C ALA A 360 8.14 2.50 -7.20
N VAL A 361 8.74 3.56 -6.63
CA VAL A 361 9.29 3.56 -5.27
C VAL A 361 8.17 3.48 -4.22
N ILE A 362 7.06 4.18 -4.43
CA ILE A 362 5.88 4.12 -3.56
C ILE A 362 5.23 2.74 -3.64
N LEU A 363 5.12 2.15 -4.84
CA LEU A 363 4.60 0.79 -5.00
C LEU A 363 5.51 -0.24 -4.30
N GLY A 364 6.83 -0.12 -4.42
CA GLY A 364 7.77 -1.00 -3.71
C GLY A 364 7.68 -0.85 -2.19
N GLY A 365 7.62 0.40 -1.69
CA GLY A 365 7.42 0.67 -0.27
C GLY A 365 6.06 0.17 0.26
N LEU A 366 4.99 0.21 -0.56
CA LEU A 366 3.72 -0.44 -0.22
C LEU A 366 3.90 -1.95 -0.06
N VAL A 367 4.60 -2.61 -0.98
CA VAL A 367 4.87 -4.05 -0.88
C VAL A 367 5.67 -4.36 0.39
N ASP A 368 6.73 -3.60 0.67
CA ASP A 368 7.57 -3.78 1.86
C ASP A 368 6.77 -3.72 3.16
N ILE A 369 5.87 -2.74 3.28
CA ILE A 369 5.00 -2.58 4.47
C ILE A 369 4.00 -3.73 4.55
N LEU A 370 3.40 -4.13 3.43
CA LEU A 370 2.44 -5.22 3.39
C LEU A 370 3.11 -6.56 3.73
N VAL A 371 4.35 -6.81 3.32
CA VAL A 371 5.09 -8.02 3.71
C VAL A 371 5.19 -8.10 5.24
N GLY A 372 5.61 -7.01 5.91
CA GLY A 372 5.68 -6.96 7.36
C GLY A 372 4.32 -7.23 8.03
N PHE A 373 3.24 -6.64 7.50
CA PHE A 373 1.88 -6.93 7.96
C PHE A 373 1.49 -8.38 7.75
N THR A 374 1.72 -8.96 6.57
CA THR A 374 1.35 -10.35 6.27
C THR A 374 2.12 -11.35 7.12
N TYR A 375 3.41 -11.08 7.39
CA TYR A 375 4.20 -11.91 8.29
C TYR A 375 3.56 -11.94 9.68
N ASP A 376 3.35 -10.76 10.29
CA ASP A 376 2.72 -10.65 11.61
C ASP A 376 1.34 -11.31 11.63
N HIS A 377 0.52 -11.07 10.61
CA HIS A 377 -0.84 -11.62 10.52
C HIS A 377 -0.85 -13.15 10.43
N MET A 378 0.13 -13.76 9.76
CA MET A 378 0.26 -15.21 9.66
C MET A 378 0.78 -15.83 10.95
N THR A 379 1.79 -15.22 11.58
CA THR A 379 2.37 -15.75 12.82
C THR A 379 1.47 -15.55 14.03
N THR A 380 0.65 -14.51 14.04
CA THR A 380 -0.32 -14.21 15.13
C THR A 380 -1.73 -14.74 14.85
N GLN A 381 -1.95 -15.39 13.70
CA GLN A 381 -3.28 -15.87 13.26
C GLN A 381 -4.35 -14.76 13.25
N GLY A 382 -3.92 -13.52 13.05
CA GLY A 382 -4.76 -12.33 13.00
C GLY A 382 -5.08 -11.68 14.35
N ASP A 383 -4.56 -12.18 15.45
CA ASP A 383 -4.68 -11.55 16.78
C ASP A 383 -3.39 -10.82 17.18
N SER A 384 -3.30 -9.54 16.83
CA SER A 384 -2.09 -8.75 17.05
C SER A 384 -1.80 -8.51 18.53
N GLY A 385 -0.56 -8.81 18.94
CA GLY A 385 -0.04 -8.63 20.30
C GLY A 385 0.79 -7.35 20.48
N VAL A 386 1.52 -7.28 21.60
CA VAL A 386 2.42 -6.14 21.91
C VAL A 386 3.65 -6.09 20.99
N GLU A 387 4.10 -7.25 20.49
CA GLU A 387 5.25 -7.36 19.59
C GLU A 387 4.87 -7.18 18.12
N SER A 388 3.58 -7.11 17.78
CA SER A 388 3.13 -7.04 16.38
C SER A 388 3.62 -5.77 15.68
N THR A 389 3.67 -4.65 16.39
CA THR A 389 4.21 -3.40 15.81
C THR A 389 5.69 -3.53 15.51
N TRP A 390 6.45 -4.10 16.45
CA TRP A 390 7.89 -4.32 16.27
C TRP A 390 8.15 -5.29 15.13
N THR A 391 7.41 -6.40 15.07
CA THR A 391 7.55 -7.44 14.04
C THR A 391 7.25 -6.89 12.65
N ALA A 392 6.12 -6.19 12.47
CA ALA A 392 5.78 -5.59 11.18
C ALA A 392 6.79 -4.49 10.76
N SER A 393 7.26 -3.70 11.73
CA SER A 393 8.26 -2.64 11.50
C SER A 393 9.62 -3.21 11.13
N ILE A 394 10.12 -4.20 11.88
CA ILE A 394 11.45 -4.76 11.68
C ILE A 394 11.52 -5.59 10.40
N VAL A 395 10.44 -6.26 9.97
CA VAL A 395 10.43 -6.95 8.67
C VAL A 395 10.46 -5.95 7.51
N SER A 396 9.85 -4.77 7.67
CA SER A 396 9.77 -3.75 6.63
C SER A 396 10.98 -2.78 6.64
N PRO A 397 11.86 -2.78 5.61
CA PRO A 397 12.96 -1.82 5.54
C PRO A 397 12.48 -0.37 5.42
N THR A 398 11.30 -0.15 4.83
CA THR A 398 10.66 1.17 4.72
C THR A 398 10.35 1.75 6.09
N LEU A 399 9.89 0.92 7.04
CA LEU A 399 9.54 1.36 8.40
C LEU A 399 10.76 1.43 9.31
N ALA A 400 11.59 0.39 9.35
CA ALA A 400 12.74 0.32 10.26
C ALA A 400 13.94 1.20 9.83
N TRP A 401 14.21 1.32 8.53
CA TRP A 401 15.42 1.98 8.00
C TRP A 401 15.14 3.22 7.15
N LEU A 402 13.87 3.53 6.88
CA LEU A 402 13.48 4.62 5.97
C LEU A 402 14.12 4.47 4.57
N ASP A 403 14.37 3.22 4.15
CA ASP A 403 14.90 2.85 2.84
C ASP A 403 13.74 2.33 2.00
N THR A 404 13.41 3.06 0.94
CA THR A 404 12.37 2.69 -0.03
C THR A 404 13.03 2.33 -1.34
N THR A 405 12.54 1.27 -1.99
CA THR A 405 13.10 0.81 -3.26
C THR A 405 12.00 0.58 -4.28
N GLY A 406 12.26 0.88 -5.56
CA GLY A 406 11.32 0.58 -6.65
C GLY A 406 11.54 -0.77 -7.32
N ASP A 407 12.60 -1.49 -6.94
CA ASP A 407 12.93 -2.79 -7.53
C ASP A 407 12.32 -3.92 -6.69
N LEU A 408 11.33 -4.60 -7.26
CA LEU A 408 10.66 -5.72 -6.60
C LEU A 408 11.59 -6.91 -6.31
N ALA A 409 12.66 -7.11 -7.08
CA ALA A 409 13.61 -8.17 -6.79
C ALA A 409 14.40 -7.86 -5.49
N ALA A 410 14.80 -6.60 -5.32
CA ALA A 410 15.43 -6.12 -4.09
C ALA A 410 14.48 -6.17 -2.88
N VAL A 411 13.19 -5.86 -3.08
CA VAL A 411 12.13 -6.01 -2.06
C VAL A 411 12.02 -7.46 -1.60
N VAL A 412 11.91 -8.43 -2.51
CA VAL A 412 11.84 -9.86 -2.16
C VAL A 412 13.10 -10.31 -1.42
N ARG A 413 14.29 -9.93 -1.91
CA ARG A 413 15.56 -10.26 -1.24
C ARG A 413 15.58 -9.73 0.19
N THR A 414 15.26 -8.45 0.36
CA THR A 414 15.29 -7.78 1.66
C THR A 414 14.25 -8.40 2.61
N ALA A 415 13.03 -8.64 2.14
CA ALA A 415 11.99 -9.31 2.90
C ALA A 415 12.44 -10.68 3.43
N VAL A 416 12.99 -11.53 2.56
CA VAL A 416 13.48 -12.86 2.95
C VAL A 416 14.62 -12.75 3.96
N ARG A 417 15.63 -11.93 3.69
CA ARG A 417 16.76 -11.73 4.61
C ARG A 417 16.31 -11.27 6.00
N ARG A 418 15.38 -10.31 6.06
CA ARG A 418 14.90 -9.78 7.34
C ARG A 418 14.05 -10.78 8.11
N ILE A 419 13.20 -11.56 7.44
CA ILE A 419 12.43 -12.65 8.09
C ILE A 419 13.38 -13.73 8.65
N LEU A 420 14.49 -14.00 7.98
CA LEU A 420 15.48 -14.97 8.45
C LEU A 420 16.38 -14.44 9.58
N ALA A 421 16.46 -13.13 9.80
CA ALA A 421 17.37 -12.52 10.76
C ALA A 421 16.69 -12.06 12.06
N PHE A 422 15.50 -11.43 11.98
CA PHE A 422 14.95 -10.69 13.14
C PHE A 422 13.85 -11.44 13.90
N PRO A 423 12.74 -11.87 13.27
CA PRO A 423 11.56 -12.37 13.98
C PRO A 423 11.79 -13.69 14.74
N PHE A 424 10.74 -14.13 15.43
CA PHE A 424 10.73 -15.39 16.18
C PHE A 424 10.86 -16.64 15.29
N LEU A 425 10.12 -16.69 14.16
CA LEU A 425 10.11 -17.78 13.19
C LEU A 425 10.99 -17.43 11.97
N ARG A 426 12.17 -18.07 11.85
CA ARG A 426 13.19 -17.74 10.83
C ARG A 426 13.35 -18.80 9.76
N GLN A 427 12.24 -19.33 9.26
CA GLN A 427 12.25 -20.37 8.22
C GLN A 427 12.13 -19.78 6.81
N TYR A 428 12.96 -20.28 5.88
CA TYR A 428 12.98 -19.84 4.49
C TYR A 428 11.65 -20.06 3.76
N GLU A 429 10.99 -21.20 4.00
CA GLU A 429 9.71 -21.52 3.37
C GLU A 429 8.59 -20.59 3.84
N LEU A 430 8.57 -20.25 5.14
CA LEU A 430 7.64 -19.25 5.68
C LEU A 430 7.89 -17.89 5.03
N ALA A 431 9.14 -17.47 4.92
CA ALA A 431 9.49 -16.20 4.26
C ALA A 431 8.96 -16.14 2.82
N LEU A 432 9.17 -17.18 2.02
CA LEU A 432 8.60 -17.23 0.67
C LEU A 432 7.08 -17.28 0.66
N HIS A 433 6.47 -18.02 1.60
CA HIS A 433 5.02 -18.11 1.71
C HIS A 433 4.38 -16.75 2.00
N VAL A 434 4.94 -15.98 2.94
CA VAL A 434 4.50 -14.63 3.30
C VAL A 434 4.52 -13.69 2.09
N VAL A 435 5.60 -13.70 1.30
CA VAL A 435 5.66 -12.82 0.11
C VAL A 435 4.68 -13.28 -0.98
N ARG A 436 4.42 -14.59 -1.12
CA ARG A 436 3.36 -15.11 -2.01
C ARG A 436 1.97 -14.67 -1.56
N GLU A 437 1.70 -14.69 -0.25
CA GLU A 437 0.44 -14.21 0.31
C GLU A 437 0.28 -12.70 0.15
N THR A 438 1.35 -11.92 0.29
CA THR A 438 1.35 -10.49 -0.05
C THR A 438 0.97 -10.27 -1.51
N ALA A 439 1.53 -11.07 -2.42
CA ALA A 439 1.16 -11.02 -3.84
C ALA A 439 -0.31 -11.41 -4.08
N ALA A 440 -0.87 -12.31 -3.27
CA ALA A 440 -2.29 -12.68 -3.32
C ALA A 440 -3.20 -11.56 -2.81
N LEU A 441 -2.82 -10.90 -1.70
CA LEU A 441 -3.49 -9.73 -1.13
C LEU A 441 -3.59 -8.58 -2.16
N LEU A 442 -2.49 -8.23 -2.83
CA LEU A 442 -2.47 -7.19 -3.86
C LEU A 442 -3.43 -7.46 -5.02
N ARG A 443 -3.58 -8.75 -5.40
CA ARG A 443 -4.49 -9.20 -6.45
C ARG A 443 -5.98 -9.12 -6.05
N ARG A 444 -6.31 -8.87 -4.78
CA ARG A 444 -7.69 -8.64 -4.31
C ARG A 444 -8.17 -7.19 -4.47
N GLY A 445 -7.30 -6.29 -4.89
CA GLY A 445 -7.63 -4.89 -5.18
C GLY A 445 -7.53 -3.95 -3.98
N LYS A 446 -7.75 -2.67 -4.25
CA LYS A 446 -7.45 -1.55 -3.33
C LYS A 446 -8.23 -1.61 -2.03
N ARG A 447 -9.45 -2.16 -2.01
CA ARG A 447 -10.29 -2.24 -0.80
C ARG A 447 -9.71 -3.20 0.23
N VAL A 448 -9.24 -4.36 -0.21
CA VAL A 448 -8.63 -5.38 0.66
C VAL A 448 -7.25 -4.90 1.13
N VAL A 449 -6.47 -4.29 0.24
CA VAL A 449 -5.19 -3.65 0.60
C VAL A 449 -5.41 -2.53 1.61
N LEU A 450 -6.41 -1.67 1.42
CA LEU A 450 -6.75 -0.61 2.35
C LEU A 450 -7.14 -1.17 3.71
N ARG A 451 -7.95 -2.24 3.76
CA ARG A 451 -8.28 -2.91 5.02
C ARG A 451 -7.03 -3.44 5.75
N ALA A 452 -6.09 -4.04 5.02
CA ALA A 452 -4.82 -4.49 5.62
C ALA A 452 -4.02 -3.32 6.20
N LEU A 453 -3.90 -2.20 5.47
CA LEU A 453 -3.23 -1.00 5.96
C LEU A 453 -3.94 -0.37 7.17
N LEU A 454 -5.28 -0.37 7.19
CA LEU A 454 -6.06 0.11 8.34
C LEU A 454 -5.88 -0.78 9.57
N ALA A 455 -5.78 -2.10 9.39
CA ALA A 455 -5.45 -3.02 10.46
C ALA A 455 -4.06 -2.73 11.02
N LEU A 456 -3.04 -2.59 10.15
CA LEU A 456 -1.69 -2.21 10.54
C LEU A 456 -1.66 -0.86 11.27
N HIS A 457 -2.39 0.14 10.78
CA HIS A 457 -2.47 1.45 11.42
C HIS A 457 -2.94 1.33 12.88
N ARG A 458 -3.92 0.48 13.18
CA ARG A 458 -4.39 0.27 14.56
C ARG A 458 -3.35 -0.42 15.43
N VAL A 459 -2.60 -1.35 14.87
CA VAL A 459 -1.53 -2.05 15.59
C VAL A 459 -0.46 -1.03 15.99
N VAL A 460 -0.01 -0.23 15.02
CA VAL A 460 1.00 0.83 15.21
C VAL A 460 0.52 1.93 16.16
N ASP A 461 -0.76 2.31 16.12
CA ASP A 461 -1.34 3.36 16.98
C ASP A 461 -1.36 2.97 18.47
N LYS A 462 -1.38 1.68 18.77
CA LYS A 462 -1.32 1.16 20.15
C LYS A 462 0.11 1.10 20.70
N SER A 463 1.12 1.29 19.87
CA SER A 463 2.52 1.25 20.30
C SER A 463 2.92 2.55 20.99
N GLU A 464 3.61 2.44 22.13
CA GLU A 464 4.05 3.60 22.91
C GLU A 464 5.15 4.41 22.20
N THR A 465 6.02 3.73 21.44
CA THR A 465 7.18 4.35 20.79
C THR A 465 6.98 4.48 19.27
N GLN A 466 6.41 3.47 18.61
CA GLN A 466 6.37 3.37 17.15
C GLN A 466 5.11 4.00 16.51
N TYR A 467 4.20 4.60 17.28
CA TYR A 467 3.01 5.28 16.74
C TYR A 467 3.33 6.36 15.71
N LEU A 468 4.54 6.95 15.78
CA LEU A 468 5.03 7.96 14.84
C LEU A 468 5.22 7.43 13.40
N LEU A 469 5.26 6.11 13.19
CA LEU A 469 5.29 5.50 11.86
C LEU A 469 3.97 5.67 11.10
N ASN A 470 2.85 5.85 11.83
CA ASN A 470 1.55 6.13 11.22
C ASN A 470 1.57 7.43 10.41
N PRO A 471 1.82 8.61 11.01
CA PRO A 471 1.85 9.86 10.27
C PRO A 471 2.99 9.92 9.24
N LEU A 472 4.07 9.15 9.42
CA LEU A 472 5.23 9.16 8.51
C LEU A 472 4.99 8.34 7.22
N TYR A 473 4.31 7.19 7.32
CA TYR A 473 4.07 6.30 6.19
C TYR A 473 2.63 5.78 6.12
N VAL A 474 2.17 5.03 7.13
CA VAL A 474 0.96 4.19 7.02
C VAL A 474 -0.28 5.02 6.69
N GLN A 475 -0.41 6.19 7.32
CA GLN A 475 -1.54 7.11 7.13
C GLN A 475 -1.61 7.64 5.70
N ASP A 476 -0.47 8.07 5.14
CA ASP A 476 -0.41 8.60 3.77
C ASP A 476 -0.61 7.46 2.74
N TYR A 477 -0.13 6.24 3.01
CA TYR A 477 -0.45 5.05 2.20
C TYR A 477 -1.94 4.69 2.20
N CYS A 478 -2.62 4.76 3.36
CA CYS A 478 -4.07 4.55 3.45
C CYS A 478 -4.86 5.52 2.57
N ILE A 479 -4.41 6.76 2.47
CA ILE A 479 -5.05 7.78 1.63
C ILE A 479 -4.71 7.55 0.16
N TRP A 480 -3.42 7.36 -0.16
CA TRP A 480 -2.96 7.19 -1.53
C TRP A 480 -3.57 5.96 -2.23
N VAL A 481 -3.67 4.81 -1.54
CA VAL A 481 -4.26 3.58 -2.10
C VAL A 481 -5.70 3.77 -2.60
N GLN A 482 -6.46 4.71 -2.02
CA GLN A 482 -7.83 5.01 -2.46
C GLN A 482 -7.87 5.66 -3.85
N SER A 483 -6.79 6.33 -4.25
CA SER A 483 -6.60 6.91 -5.58
C SER A 483 -5.99 5.94 -6.59
N ALA A 484 -5.33 4.87 -6.12
CA ALA A 484 -4.70 3.87 -6.96
C ALA A 484 -5.75 3.02 -7.72
N SER A 485 -5.44 2.66 -8.96
CA SER A 485 -6.28 1.78 -9.76
C SER A 485 -6.04 0.31 -9.40
N ASP A 486 -7.11 -0.49 -9.36
CA ASP A 486 -7.02 -1.92 -9.09
C ASP A 486 -6.15 -2.66 -10.12
N ASP A 487 -6.12 -2.21 -11.37
CA ASP A 487 -5.28 -2.77 -12.43
C ASP A 487 -3.77 -2.65 -12.13
N VAL A 488 -3.35 -1.54 -11.50
CA VAL A 488 -1.94 -1.34 -11.10
C VAL A 488 -1.56 -2.30 -9.98
N LEU A 489 -2.42 -2.46 -8.97
CA LEU A 489 -2.20 -3.37 -7.85
C LEU A 489 -2.20 -4.84 -8.31
N ALA A 490 -3.10 -5.21 -9.22
CA ALA A 490 -3.14 -6.56 -9.78
C ALA A 490 -1.85 -6.89 -10.57
N ARG A 491 -1.38 -5.96 -11.43
CA ARG A 491 -0.10 -6.12 -12.13
C ARG A 491 1.09 -6.20 -11.18
N LEU A 492 1.11 -5.37 -10.13
CA LEU A 492 2.14 -5.40 -9.10
C LEU A 492 2.18 -6.76 -8.38
N GLY A 493 1.02 -7.28 -7.98
CA GLY A 493 0.90 -8.59 -7.36
C GLY A 493 1.38 -9.73 -8.26
N GLU A 494 1.11 -9.65 -9.57
CA GLU A 494 1.60 -10.67 -10.51
C GLU A 494 3.12 -10.56 -10.74
N GLN A 495 3.66 -9.36 -10.85
CA GLN A 495 5.11 -9.16 -10.92
C GLN A 495 5.80 -9.71 -9.67
N LEU A 496 5.28 -9.42 -8.47
CA LEU A 496 5.79 -9.94 -7.21
C LEU A 496 5.73 -11.48 -7.18
N ALA A 497 4.61 -12.08 -7.57
CA ALA A 497 4.47 -13.54 -7.62
C ALA A 497 5.51 -14.20 -8.54
N ARG A 498 5.80 -13.60 -9.71
CA ARG A 498 6.85 -14.10 -10.63
C ARG A 498 8.24 -13.97 -10.03
N ARG A 499 8.53 -12.87 -9.32
CA ARG A 499 9.84 -12.66 -8.67
C ARG A 499 10.07 -13.65 -7.53
N VAL A 500 9.05 -13.88 -6.70
CA VAL A 500 9.14 -14.86 -5.60
C VAL A 500 9.26 -16.29 -6.13
N ALA A 501 8.57 -16.63 -7.22
CA ALA A 501 8.71 -17.96 -7.84
C ALA A 501 10.09 -18.20 -8.46
N ALA A 502 10.77 -17.13 -8.90
CA ALA A 502 12.12 -17.20 -9.44
C ALA A 502 13.22 -17.08 -8.38
N PHE A 503 12.87 -16.73 -7.13
CA PHE A 503 13.84 -16.47 -6.06
C PHE A 503 14.42 -17.78 -5.53
N GLN A 504 15.75 -17.84 -5.43
CA GLN A 504 16.48 -19.00 -4.95
C GLN A 504 17.22 -18.68 -3.66
N LYS A 505 17.59 -19.72 -2.90
CA LYS A 505 18.37 -19.58 -1.66
C LYS A 505 19.70 -18.85 -1.89
N ALA A 506 20.33 -19.03 -3.05
CA ALA A 506 21.55 -18.31 -3.45
C ALA A 506 21.37 -16.78 -3.56
N ASP A 507 20.16 -16.29 -3.87
CA ASP A 507 19.88 -14.85 -4.04
C ASP A 507 19.90 -14.07 -2.72
N THR A 508 19.91 -14.77 -1.58
CA THR A 508 20.00 -14.18 -0.23
C THR A 508 21.38 -13.60 0.07
N GLY A 509 22.44 -14.12 -0.56
CA GLY A 509 23.83 -13.72 -0.28
C GLY A 509 24.47 -14.41 0.93
N TRP A 510 23.75 -15.29 1.64
CA TRP A 510 24.26 -16.00 2.83
C TRP A 510 24.60 -17.48 2.58
N ALA A 511 24.58 -17.92 1.32
CA ALA A 511 24.89 -19.29 0.93
C ALA A 511 24.14 -20.35 1.77
N LEU A 512 22.83 -20.14 1.99
CA LEU A 512 21.99 -21.00 2.85
C LEU A 512 22.09 -22.50 2.47
N ASP A 513 22.20 -22.81 1.18
CA ASP A 513 22.37 -24.18 0.69
C ASP A 513 23.64 -24.85 1.20
N GLU A 514 24.73 -24.10 1.40
CA GLU A 514 25.99 -24.63 1.94
C GLU A 514 25.88 -24.83 3.45
N LEU A 515 25.23 -23.90 4.15
CA LEU A 515 24.97 -24.00 5.58
C LEU A 515 24.14 -25.24 5.91
N GLU A 516 23.03 -25.45 5.19
CA GLU A 516 22.16 -26.61 5.37
C GLU A 516 22.89 -27.93 5.09
N ARG A 517 23.71 -28.00 4.02
CA ARG A 517 24.51 -29.20 3.72
C ARG A 517 25.53 -29.50 4.82
N SER A 518 26.19 -28.48 5.36
CA SER A 518 27.20 -28.64 6.42
C SER A 518 26.63 -29.23 7.70
N LEU A 519 25.33 -29.04 7.95
CA LEU A 519 24.63 -29.64 9.09
C LEU A 519 24.47 -31.16 8.88
N PHE A 520 23.97 -31.57 7.72
CA PHE A 520 23.78 -32.99 7.40
C PHE A 520 25.10 -33.77 7.39
N GLU A 521 26.19 -33.18 6.89
CA GLU A 521 27.52 -33.80 6.93
C GLU A 521 27.98 -34.06 8.38
N LYS A 522 27.79 -33.08 9.27
CA LYS A 522 28.11 -33.23 10.70
C LYS A 522 27.24 -34.26 11.43
N GLU A 523 25.95 -34.34 11.10
CA GLU A 523 25.07 -35.39 11.66
C GLU A 523 25.49 -36.78 11.18
N THR A 524 25.87 -36.93 9.90
CA THR A 524 26.37 -38.22 9.39
C THR A 524 27.70 -38.63 10.02
N ASP A 525 28.61 -37.68 10.24
CA ASP A 525 29.89 -37.94 10.92
C ASP A 525 29.67 -38.25 12.41
N ALA A 526 28.74 -37.57 13.08
CA ALA A 526 28.38 -37.86 14.47
C ALA A 526 27.76 -39.25 14.61
N ALA A 527 26.83 -39.63 13.73
CA ALA A 527 26.23 -40.97 13.72
C ALA A 527 27.26 -42.06 13.37
N ALA A 528 28.19 -41.79 12.46
CA ALA A 528 29.28 -42.71 12.14
C ALA A 528 30.28 -42.87 13.30
N SER A 529 30.51 -41.82 14.10
CA SER A 529 31.36 -41.88 15.28
C SER A 529 30.70 -42.49 16.52
N SER A 530 29.36 -42.54 16.58
CA SER A 530 28.63 -43.18 17.69
C SER A 530 28.47 -44.69 17.55
N ASP A 531 28.68 -45.23 16.34
CA ASP A 531 28.60 -46.68 16.08
C ASP A 531 29.92 -47.44 16.39
N ASP A 532 31.03 -46.73 16.66
CA ASP A 532 32.36 -47.34 16.89
C ASP A 532 32.70 -47.60 18.38
N ASP A 533 31.86 -47.19 19.35
CA ASP A 533 32.10 -47.41 20.80
C ASP A 533 31.18 -48.48 21.44
N ALA A 534 30.63 -49.39 20.63
CA ALA A 534 29.86 -50.54 21.11
C ALA A 534 30.64 -51.87 20.99
N SER A 535 31.83 -51.97 21.61
CA SER A 535 32.38 -53.30 21.97
C SER A 535 33.41 -53.27 23.11
N SER A 536 33.26 -54.20 24.07
CA SER A 536 34.02 -54.46 25.30
C SER A 536 33.69 -53.52 26.47
N ASP A 537 33.31 -53.97 27.67
CA ASP A 537 33.62 -55.21 28.37
C ASP A 537 32.59 -55.45 29.50
N GLU A 538 32.15 -56.70 29.67
CA GLU A 538 31.31 -57.16 30.78
C GLU A 538 32.20 -57.97 31.73
N SER A 539 32.34 -57.54 32.99
CA SER A 539 32.70 -58.44 34.11
C SER A 539 32.42 -57.80 35.48
N ASP A 540 31.25 -58.13 36.01
CA ASP A 540 30.98 -58.91 37.24
C ASP A 540 31.61 -58.57 38.62
N GLU A 541 30.76 -58.81 39.63
CA GLU A 541 31.02 -59.15 41.06
C GLU A 541 30.97 -58.05 42.17
N SER A 542 29.76 -57.95 42.75
CA SER A 542 29.34 -58.29 44.14
C SER A 542 29.80 -57.53 45.41
N ASP A 543 28.79 -57.43 46.30
CA ASP A 543 28.76 -57.49 47.77
C ASP A 543 28.77 -56.24 48.69
N GLU A 544 27.57 -56.04 49.29
CA GLU A 544 27.15 -55.73 50.68
C GLU A 544 27.80 -54.54 51.44
N SER A 545 27.15 -53.79 52.36
CA SER A 545 26.07 -54.09 53.31
C SER A 545 25.60 -52.80 54.06
N ASP A 546 24.40 -52.86 54.65
CA ASP A 546 23.94 -52.29 55.97
C ASP A 546 23.76 -50.75 56.16
N ASP A 547 22.54 -50.23 56.37
CA ASP A 547 21.77 -50.05 57.65
C ASP A 547 21.85 -48.56 58.10
N SER A 548 20.86 -47.83 58.63
CA SER A 548 19.58 -48.09 59.28
C SER A 548 18.66 -46.84 59.18
N GLU A 549 17.41 -47.02 59.58
CA GLU A 549 16.26 -46.10 59.67
C GLU A 549 16.45 -44.86 60.60
N GLU A 550 15.73 -43.75 60.33
CA GLU A 550 14.60 -43.24 61.14
C GLU A 550 14.18 -41.80 60.76
N GLU A 551 12.94 -41.51 61.16
CA GLU A 551 11.97 -40.47 60.79
C GLU A 551 12.33 -39.04 61.27
N ASP A 552 11.77 -38.02 60.59
CA ASP A 552 11.05 -36.93 61.28
C ASP A 552 10.22 -36.12 60.26
N ASP A 553 8.91 -36.06 60.55
CA ASP A 553 7.89 -35.16 59.99
C ASP A 553 8.24 -33.69 60.26
N ASP A 554 7.91 -32.79 59.33
CA ASP A 554 7.22 -31.55 59.71
C ASP A 554 6.53 -30.89 58.50
N ASP A 555 5.28 -30.52 58.77
CA ASP A 555 4.24 -29.94 57.92
C ASP A 555 4.63 -28.65 57.16
N GLU A 556 4.00 -28.45 56.00
CA GLU A 556 3.07 -27.32 55.76
C GLU A 556 2.47 -27.38 54.34
N GLU A 557 1.21 -27.81 54.25
CA GLU A 557 0.30 -27.56 53.11
C GLU A 557 -0.91 -26.76 53.65
N GLU A 558 -1.25 -25.62 53.05
CA GLU A 558 -2.43 -25.36 52.19
C GLU A 558 -3.14 -24.08 52.73
N PRO A 559 -4.23 -23.51 52.13
CA PRO A 559 -4.90 -23.78 50.85
C PRO A 559 -5.36 -22.52 50.07
N ALA A 560 -5.94 -22.77 48.89
CA ALA A 560 -6.88 -21.87 48.22
C ALA A 560 -8.33 -22.08 48.73
N ALA A 561 -9.13 -21.00 48.87
CA ALA A 561 -10.60 -21.07 48.82
C ALA A 561 -11.26 -19.70 48.55
N ALA A 562 -12.18 -19.69 47.58
CA ALA A 562 -13.29 -18.72 47.40
C ALA A 562 -14.63 -19.45 47.69
N PRO A 563 -15.82 -18.83 47.67
CA PRO A 563 -16.27 -17.43 47.82
C PRO A 563 -17.31 -17.27 48.98
N PRO A 564 -17.83 -16.05 49.30
CA PRO A 564 -18.76 -15.86 50.43
C PRO A 564 -20.25 -15.83 50.04
N ALA A 565 -21.08 -16.36 50.95
CA ALA A 565 -22.53 -16.28 50.95
C ALA A 565 -23.08 -15.33 52.03
N THR A 566 -24.08 -14.56 51.62
CA THR A 566 -25.19 -13.88 52.34
C THR A 566 -25.39 -14.08 53.85
N LEU A 567 -25.66 -12.96 54.55
CA LEU A 567 -26.34 -12.89 55.86
C LEU A 567 -27.35 -11.71 55.91
N PRO A 568 -28.30 -11.67 56.88
CA PRO A 568 -29.70 -11.32 56.62
C PRO A 568 -30.22 -10.00 57.24
N GLY A 569 -31.33 -9.53 56.69
CA GLY A 569 -32.58 -9.20 57.41
C GLY A 569 -32.58 -8.07 58.46
N VAL A 570 -33.02 -6.88 58.05
CA VAL A 570 -33.49 -5.80 58.94
C VAL A 570 -35.03 -5.74 58.89
N VAL A 571 -35.67 -5.74 60.07
CA VAL A 571 -37.12 -5.59 60.27
C VAL A 571 -37.48 -4.10 60.39
N ALA A 572 -38.62 -3.75 59.82
CA ALA A 572 -39.21 -2.42 59.71
C ALA A 572 -39.68 -1.78 61.04
N THR A 573 -39.60 -0.46 61.11
CA THR A 573 -40.54 0.39 61.86
C THR A 573 -40.65 1.79 61.24
N GLN A 574 -41.91 2.16 60.95
CA GLN A 574 -42.50 3.45 60.55
C GLN A 574 -42.23 4.00 59.15
#